data_AF-A0A6A6QG27-F1
#
_entry.id   AF-A0A6A6QG27-F1
#
_cell.length_a   1.000
_cell.length_b   1.000
_cell.length_c   1.000
_cell.angle_alpha   90.00
_cell.angle_beta   90.00
_cell.angle_gamma   90.00
#
_symmetry.space_group_name_H-M   'P 1'
#
loop_
_entity.id
_entity.type
_entity.pdbx_description
1 polymer ?
#
loop_
_entity_poly.entity_id
_entity_poly.type
_entity_poly.pdbx_seq_one_letter_code
_entity_poly.pdbx_strand_id
1 'polypeptide(L)'
;MQRILRRAATLHQQEARKIAAKKRTEFVAERLQLRSQKKQQRALQVEQLKFARDAHRQDWRLGPLAPNRNYGTDGDTFGGVDRNAVSPLPLPESLQIKDWNIVEGDRVVLLRGLDKGEIGIVKQLLRDTNHLIVNQLNMAYQKKPELFSKLDGDSSRITATEIAVKYEDVRLVHTMRDQKTGVKRDVIVEEIDMRKIKTDKHTGKKTWARYVPGTDSEIEWPYDDEPEYEDRPDDTLRLTVDEQTFVPTLLTPPMPPSVIDELRGKYSKYRTRHDEDYIAKLVEKEEQENAKNNWASTMRMPIQLLHEQQRAEKAARGEPQLTEDMLARIGEVMAANQAAQKAKTAQTS
;
A
#
# COMPACT_ATOMS: atom_id res chain seq x y z
N MET A 1 -20.37 0.95 -31.38
CA MET A 1 -19.40 1.58 -30.45
C MET A 1 -19.22 0.83 -29.11
N GLN A 2 -20.28 0.47 -28.38
CA GLN A 2 -20.17 -0.18 -27.06
C GLN A 2 -19.32 -1.46 -27.05
N ARG A 3 -19.37 -2.26 -28.12
CA ARG A 3 -18.56 -3.49 -28.26
C ARG A 3 -17.05 -3.20 -28.23
N ILE A 4 -16.59 -2.09 -28.82
CA ILE A 4 -15.18 -1.71 -28.86
C ILE A 4 -14.70 -1.32 -27.45
N LEU A 5 -15.47 -0.47 -26.76
CA LEU A 5 -15.16 -0.07 -25.39
C LEU A 5 -15.14 -1.28 -24.44
N ARG A 6 -16.11 -2.20 -24.60
CA ARG A 6 -16.12 -3.47 -23.86
C ARG A 6 -14.88 -4.31 -24.14
N ARG A 7 -14.40 -4.39 -25.38
CA ARG A 7 -13.16 -5.10 -25.74
C ARG A 7 -11.93 -4.49 -25.06
N ALA A 8 -11.77 -3.17 -25.10
CA ALA A 8 -10.64 -2.51 -24.44
C ALA A 8 -10.70 -2.72 -22.92
N ALA A 9 -11.89 -2.56 -22.32
CA ALA A 9 -12.10 -2.77 -20.89
C ALA A 9 -11.81 -4.22 -20.44
N THR A 10 -12.24 -5.22 -21.21
CA THR A 10 -11.96 -6.63 -20.89
C THR A 10 -10.47 -6.93 -20.99
N LEU A 11 -9.77 -6.36 -21.96
CA LEU A 11 -8.32 -6.52 -22.08
C LEU A 11 -7.58 -5.85 -20.91
N HIS A 12 -7.97 -4.64 -20.50
CA HIS A 12 -7.41 -4.00 -19.30
C HIS A 12 -7.64 -4.85 -18.04
N GLN A 13 -8.82 -5.44 -17.88
CA GLN A 13 -9.09 -6.37 -16.78
C GLN A 13 -8.22 -7.64 -16.86
N GLN A 14 -8.01 -8.21 -18.05
CA GLN A 14 -7.14 -9.36 -18.23
C GLN A 14 -5.68 -9.03 -17.89
N GLU A 15 -5.16 -7.88 -18.31
CA GLU A 15 -3.82 -7.44 -17.95
C GLU A 15 -3.69 -7.15 -16.46
N ALA A 16 -4.67 -6.47 -15.86
CA ALA A 16 -4.71 -6.25 -14.42
C ALA A 16 -4.68 -7.58 -13.64
N ARG A 17 -5.41 -8.60 -14.10
CA ARG A 17 -5.37 -9.97 -13.52
C ARG A 17 -3.99 -10.61 -13.66
N LYS A 18 -3.33 -10.49 -14.82
CA LYS A 18 -1.97 -11.01 -15.04
C LYS A 18 -0.94 -10.31 -14.16
N ILE A 19 -0.99 -8.98 -14.08
CA ILE A 19 -0.12 -8.19 -13.21
C ILE A 19 -0.36 -8.58 -11.75
N ALA A 20 -1.61 -8.72 -11.31
CA ALA A 20 -1.93 -9.15 -9.95
C ALA A 20 -1.40 -10.56 -9.66
N ALA A 21 -1.50 -11.50 -10.61
CA ALA A 21 -0.92 -12.84 -10.46
C ALA A 21 0.61 -12.78 -10.35
N LYS A 22 1.28 -11.97 -11.18
CA LYS A 22 2.74 -11.77 -11.13
C LYS A 22 3.17 -11.15 -9.80
N LYS A 23 2.50 -10.09 -9.34
CA LYS A 23 2.74 -9.47 -8.02
C LYS A 23 2.58 -10.46 -6.88
N ARG A 24 1.58 -11.36 -6.95
CA ARG A 24 1.42 -12.43 -5.96
C ARG A 24 2.61 -13.40 -5.97
N THR A 25 3.08 -13.81 -7.15
CA THR A 25 4.25 -14.70 -7.25
C THR A 25 5.53 -14.04 -6.75
N GLU A 26 5.74 -12.75 -7.09
CA GLU A 26 6.87 -11.94 -6.62
C GLU A 26 6.85 -11.80 -5.10
N PHE A 27 5.68 -11.48 -4.51
CA PHE A 27 5.50 -11.40 -3.06
C PHE A 27 5.79 -12.72 -2.33
N VAL A 28 5.36 -13.85 -2.90
CA VAL A 28 5.66 -15.18 -2.32
C VAL A 28 7.16 -15.46 -2.38
N ALA A 29 7.83 -15.15 -3.49
CA ALA A 29 9.26 -15.34 -3.64
C ALA A 29 10.07 -14.47 -2.64
N GLU A 30 9.71 -13.19 -2.52
CA GLU A 30 10.31 -12.26 -1.56
C GLU A 30 10.15 -12.77 -0.12
N ARG A 31 8.94 -13.24 0.25
CA ARG A 31 8.68 -13.79 1.58
C ARG A 31 9.52 -15.04 1.87
N LEU A 32 9.75 -15.90 0.87
CA LEU A 32 10.61 -17.07 1.01
C LEU A 32 12.08 -16.68 1.20
N GLN A 33 12.57 -15.70 0.43
CA GLN A 33 13.92 -15.15 0.58
C GLN A 33 14.13 -14.56 1.97
N LEU A 34 13.20 -13.71 2.43
CA LEU A 34 13.23 -13.12 3.76
C LEU A 34 13.21 -14.19 4.86
N ARG A 35 12.41 -15.25 4.71
CA ARG A 35 12.41 -16.38 5.65
C ARG A 35 13.78 -17.07 5.71
N SER A 36 14.42 -17.27 4.56
CA SER A 36 15.75 -17.86 4.47
C SER A 36 16.80 -16.98 5.17
N GLN A 37 16.81 -15.67 4.87
CA GLN A 37 17.72 -14.71 5.50
C GLN A 37 17.50 -14.62 7.03
N LYS A 38 16.24 -14.55 7.50
CA LYS A 38 15.93 -14.60 8.94
C LYS A 38 16.44 -15.86 9.61
N LYS A 39 16.38 -17.01 8.92
CA LYS A 39 16.92 -18.28 9.43
C LYS A 39 18.45 -18.21 9.58
N GLN A 40 19.15 -17.63 8.61
CA GLN A 40 20.60 -17.43 8.66
C GLN A 40 21.00 -16.48 9.80
N GLN A 41 20.36 -15.31 9.92
CA GLN A 41 20.63 -14.38 11.01
C GLN A 41 20.38 -15.00 12.39
N ARG A 42 19.25 -15.72 12.54
CA ARG A 42 18.93 -16.41 13.80
C ARG A 42 19.94 -17.51 14.13
N ALA A 43 20.47 -18.23 13.14
CA ALA A 43 21.50 -19.23 13.36
C ALA A 43 22.76 -18.59 13.96
N LEU A 44 23.25 -17.50 13.38
CA LEU A 44 24.40 -16.73 13.90
C LEU A 44 24.16 -16.24 15.33
N GLN A 45 23.00 -15.66 15.61
CA GLN A 45 22.64 -15.19 16.96
C GLN A 45 22.58 -16.34 17.98
N VAL A 46 22.02 -17.50 17.59
CA VAL A 46 21.95 -18.68 18.46
C VAL A 46 23.33 -19.25 18.75
N GLU A 47 24.23 -19.26 17.76
CA GLU A 47 25.63 -19.69 17.95
C GLU A 47 26.35 -18.77 18.94
N GLN A 48 26.22 -17.44 18.78
CA GLN A 48 26.77 -16.47 19.72
C GLN A 48 26.23 -16.66 21.14
N LEU A 49 24.91 -16.92 21.30
CA LEU A 49 24.30 -17.19 22.60
C LEU A 49 24.78 -18.50 23.24
N LYS A 50 24.96 -19.56 22.44
CA LYS A 50 25.52 -20.83 22.93
C LYS A 50 26.95 -20.64 23.39
N PHE A 51 27.75 -19.97 22.57
CA PHE A 51 29.13 -19.64 22.90
C PHE A 51 29.24 -18.84 24.21
N ALA A 52 28.42 -17.78 24.37
CA ALA A 52 28.39 -16.98 25.59
C ALA A 52 28.03 -17.82 26.84
N ARG A 53 27.07 -18.74 26.72
CA ARG A 53 26.68 -19.65 27.81
C ARG A 53 27.80 -20.60 28.19
N ASP A 54 28.48 -21.18 27.22
CA ASP A 54 29.58 -22.09 27.47
C ASP A 54 30.79 -21.36 28.05
N ALA A 55 31.10 -20.15 27.55
CA ALA A 55 32.13 -19.28 28.09
C ALA A 55 31.87 -18.93 29.56
N HIS A 56 30.65 -18.51 29.90
CA HIS A 56 30.26 -18.23 31.29
C HIS A 56 30.43 -19.46 32.20
N ARG A 57 30.06 -20.66 31.74
CA ARG A 57 30.25 -21.90 32.52
C ARG A 57 31.74 -22.23 32.72
N GLN A 58 32.56 -22.01 31.69
CA GLN A 58 34.01 -22.23 31.79
C GLN A 58 34.65 -21.26 32.77
N ASP A 59 34.28 -19.98 32.71
CA ASP A 59 34.83 -18.94 33.58
C ASP A 59 34.51 -19.23 35.05
N TRP A 60 33.26 -19.65 35.32
CA TRP A 60 32.86 -20.09 36.65
C TRP A 60 33.63 -21.31 37.15
N ARG A 61 33.89 -22.29 36.28
CA ARG A 61 34.59 -23.54 36.65
C ARG A 61 36.08 -23.36 36.86
N LEU A 62 36.71 -22.56 36.01
CA LEU A 62 38.16 -22.36 36.00
C LEU A 62 38.60 -21.25 36.95
N GLY A 63 37.71 -20.32 37.31
CA GLY A 63 37.98 -19.22 38.24
C GLY A 63 39.22 -18.42 37.80
N PRO A 64 40.33 -18.44 38.55
CA PRO A 64 41.55 -17.72 38.18
C PRO A 64 42.24 -18.27 36.92
N LEU A 65 41.92 -19.49 36.48
CA LEU A 65 42.47 -20.11 35.27
C LEU A 65 41.59 -19.89 34.03
N ALA A 66 40.62 -18.96 34.09
CA ALA A 66 39.76 -18.67 32.94
C ALA A 66 40.60 -18.18 31.74
N PRO A 67 40.36 -18.74 30.52
CA PRO A 67 41.16 -18.39 29.36
C PRO A 67 40.89 -16.95 28.93
N ASN A 68 41.94 -16.19 28.64
CA ASN A 68 41.78 -14.88 28.04
C ASN A 68 41.46 -15.01 26.55
N ARG A 69 40.20 -14.77 26.19
CA ARG A 69 39.65 -14.97 24.84
C ARG A 69 40.01 -13.83 23.87
N ASN A 70 40.65 -12.78 24.35
CA ASN A 70 41.11 -11.65 23.53
C ASN A 70 42.46 -11.95 22.84
N TYR A 71 43.03 -13.14 23.02
CA TYR A 71 44.27 -13.55 22.35
C TYR A 71 44.01 -14.65 21.32
N GLY A 72 44.87 -14.71 20.30
CA GLY A 72 44.80 -15.69 19.22
C GLY A 72 44.32 -15.09 17.90
N THR A 73 44.00 -15.95 16.93
CA THR A 73 43.60 -15.53 15.57
C THR A 73 42.37 -14.62 15.55
N ASP A 74 41.40 -14.90 16.43
CA ASP A 74 40.14 -14.15 16.53
C ASP A 74 40.16 -13.10 17.66
N GLY A 75 41.29 -12.93 18.35
CA GLY A 75 41.41 -12.08 19.55
C GLY A 75 40.97 -10.64 19.30
N ASP A 76 41.38 -10.07 18.15
CA ASP A 76 41.01 -8.70 17.74
C ASP A 76 39.51 -8.54 17.41
N THR A 77 38.82 -9.64 17.17
CA THR A 77 37.39 -9.66 16.80
C THR A 77 36.48 -10.16 17.92
N PHE A 78 37.07 -10.58 19.05
CA PHE A 78 36.34 -11.13 20.16
C PHE A 78 35.41 -10.08 20.78
N GLY A 79 34.18 -10.48 21.10
CA GLY A 79 33.13 -9.56 21.56
C GLY A 79 32.50 -8.70 20.47
N GLY A 80 33.05 -8.69 19.26
CA GLY A 80 32.42 -8.07 18.09
C GLY A 80 31.25 -8.90 17.57
N VAL A 81 30.19 -8.23 17.14
CA VAL A 81 29.03 -8.84 16.50
C VAL A 81 29.19 -8.78 14.99
N ASP A 82 28.79 -9.85 14.30
CA ASP A 82 28.80 -9.90 12.85
C ASP A 82 27.76 -8.94 12.28
N ARG A 83 28.15 -8.15 11.26
CA ARG A 83 27.25 -7.19 10.60
C ARG A 83 25.93 -7.81 10.15
N ASN A 84 26.00 -9.00 9.56
CA ASN A 84 24.82 -9.70 9.06
C ASN A 84 23.88 -10.15 10.18
N ALA A 85 24.37 -10.38 11.40
CA ALA A 85 23.54 -10.81 12.53
C ALA A 85 22.74 -9.65 13.15
N VAL A 86 23.23 -8.42 12.98
CA VAL A 86 22.68 -7.20 13.60
C VAL A 86 21.88 -6.36 12.61
N SER A 87 22.31 -6.31 11.35
CA SER A 87 21.64 -5.51 10.33
C SER A 87 20.19 -5.95 10.18
N PRO A 88 19.21 -5.05 10.29
CA PRO A 88 17.83 -5.40 10.07
C PRO A 88 17.61 -5.79 8.60
N LEU A 89 16.70 -6.73 8.36
CA LEU A 89 16.34 -7.17 7.02
C LEU A 89 15.21 -6.31 6.46
N PRO A 90 15.26 -5.94 5.17
CA PRO A 90 14.19 -5.17 4.54
C PRO A 90 12.87 -5.94 4.62
N LEU A 91 11.80 -5.24 5.00
CA LEU A 91 10.45 -5.78 5.05
C LEU A 91 9.74 -5.48 3.72
N PRO A 92 8.84 -6.37 3.25
CA PRO A 92 7.95 -6.06 2.14
C PRO A 92 7.12 -4.80 2.43
N GLU A 93 6.85 -3.99 1.41
CA GLU A 93 6.12 -2.70 1.51
C GLU A 93 4.79 -2.82 2.31
N SER A 94 4.09 -3.95 2.18
CA SER A 94 2.85 -4.22 2.93
C SER A 94 2.99 -4.31 4.45
N LEU A 95 4.18 -4.63 4.96
CA LEU A 95 4.49 -4.75 6.39
C LEU A 95 5.23 -3.52 6.93
N GLN A 96 5.65 -2.62 6.06
CA GLN A 96 6.29 -1.36 6.45
C GLN A 96 5.25 -0.42 7.06
N ILE A 97 5.66 0.33 8.08
CA ILE A 97 4.83 1.38 8.65
C ILE A 97 4.81 2.53 7.65
N LYS A 98 3.61 2.92 7.19
CA LYS A 98 3.43 4.00 6.21
C LYS A 98 3.49 5.38 6.85
N ASP A 99 2.69 5.56 7.90
CA ASP A 99 2.58 6.82 8.63
C ASP A 99 3.42 6.71 9.91
N TRP A 100 4.64 7.26 9.88
CA TRP A 100 5.55 7.28 11.04
C TRP A 100 5.25 8.45 11.95
N ASN A 101 5.04 8.19 13.23
CA ASN A 101 4.80 9.24 14.23
C ASN A 101 6.06 9.67 14.98
N ILE A 102 7.20 9.03 14.73
CA ILE A 102 8.52 9.41 15.27
C ILE A 102 9.41 9.74 14.07
N VAL A 103 10.09 10.88 14.14
CA VAL A 103 10.97 11.43 13.09
C VAL A 103 12.38 11.63 13.64
N GLU A 104 13.33 11.86 12.74
CA GLU A 104 14.71 12.23 13.08
C GLU A 104 14.70 13.51 13.93
N GLY A 105 15.55 13.61 14.94
CA GLY A 105 15.55 14.72 15.89
C GLY A 105 14.57 14.59 17.06
N ASP A 106 13.61 13.66 17.03
CA ASP A 106 12.75 13.41 18.19
C ASP A 106 13.53 12.82 19.37
N ARG A 107 13.13 13.21 20.59
CA ARG A 107 13.60 12.60 21.83
C ARG A 107 12.82 11.34 22.12
N VAL A 108 13.52 10.25 22.36
CA VAL A 108 12.92 8.94 22.58
C VAL A 108 13.58 8.18 23.72
N VAL A 109 12.83 7.29 24.36
CA VAL A 109 13.30 6.38 25.40
C VAL A 109 13.30 4.94 24.88
N LEU A 110 14.33 4.19 25.24
CA LEU A 110 14.43 2.76 24.92
C LEU A 110 13.70 1.90 25.96
N LEU A 111 12.81 1.02 25.52
CA LEU A 111 12.06 0.11 26.40
C LEU A 111 12.73 -1.26 26.60
N ARG A 112 13.61 -1.66 25.68
CA ARG A 112 14.31 -2.95 25.68
C ARG A 112 15.76 -2.76 25.25
N GLY A 113 16.60 -3.75 25.58
CA GLY A 113 18.03 -3.75 25.26
C GLY A 113 18.91 -3.49 26.49
N LEU A 114 20.20 -3.27 26.23
CA LEU A 114 21.20 -2.94 27.26
C LEU A 114 20.88 -1.58 27.90
N ASP A 115 20.61 -0.58 27.06
CA ASP A 115 20.42 0.82 27.46
C ASP A 115 18.94 1.12 27.75
N LYS A 116 18.24 0.16 28.36
CA LYS A 116 16.82 0.30 28.68
C LYS A 116 16.60 1.41 29.71
N GLY A 117 15.68 2.33 29.38
CA GLY A 117 15.32 3.47 30.21
C GLY A 117 16.14 4.73 29.91
N GLU A 118 17.17 4.62 29.08
CA GLU A 118 17.93 5.79 28.63
C GLU A 118 17.19 6.55 27.54
N ILE A 119 17.38 7.86 27.54
CA ILE A 119 16.75 8.81 26.62
C ILE A 119 17.81 9.26 25.63
N GLY A 120 17.49 9.18 24.33
CA GLY A 120 18.35 9.63 23.26
C GLY A 120 17.58 10.38 22.17
N ILE A 121 18.30 10.87 21.17
CA ILE A 121 17.75 11.56 20.01
C ILE A 121 17.79 10.62 18.81
N VAL A 122 16.70 10.53 18.05
CA VAL A 122 16.66 9.73 16.83
C VAL A 122 17.60 10.35 15.79
N LYS A 123 18.60 9.57 15.36
CA LYS A 123 19.60 9.98 14.36
C LYS A 123 19.13 9.68 12.94
N GLN A 124 18.57 8.50 12.72
CA GLN A 124 18.13 8.07 11.39
C GLN A 124 16.95 7.11 11.47
N LEU A 125 16.01 7.24 10.54
CA LEU A 125 14.91 6.30 10.36
C LEU A 125 15.18 5.29 9.24
N LEU A 126 15.02 4.00 9.54
CA LEU A 126 15.10 2.92 8.56
C LEU A 126 13.69 2.42 8.22
N ARG A 127 12.97 3.21 7.41
CA ARG A 127 11.56 2.97 7.03
C ARG A 127 11.33 1.60 6.39
N ASP A 128 12.28 1.14 5.58
CA ASP A 128 12.19 -0.16 4.89
C ASP A 128 12.16 -1.35 5.84
N THR A 129 12.68 -1.18 7.06
CA THR A 129 12.86 -2.27 8.04
C THR A 129 12.01 -2.08 9.30
N ASN A 130 11.34 -0.93 9.47
CA ASN A 130 10.70 -0.52 10.72
C ASN A 130 11.66 -0.43 11.92
N HIS A 131 12.89 0.04 11.68
CA HIS A 131 13.87 0.31 12.72
C HIS A 131 14.27 1.78 12.73
N LEU A 132 14.89 2.21 13.82
CA LEU A 132 15.42 3.55 14.04
C LEU A 132 16.79 3.44 14.71
N ILE A 133 17.68 4.36 14.36
CA ILE A 133 19.00 4.48 14.97
C ILE A 133 18.93 5.65 15.94
N VAL A 134 19.26 5.41 17.20
CA VAL A 134 19.31 6.44 18.24
C VAL A 134 20.76 6.83 18.47
N ASN A 135 21.02 8.13 18.55
CA ASN A 135 22.37 8.66 18.68
C ASN A 135 23.04 8.15 19.97
N GLN A 136 24.23 7.56 19.84
CA GLN A 136 25.06 7.03 20.94
C GLN A 136 24.37 6.03 21.89
N LEU A 137 23.22 5.45 21.51
CA LEU A 137 22.54 4.42 22.29
C LEU A 137 22.51 3.10 21.53
N ASN A 138 22.36 2.00 22.28
CA ASN A 138 22.41 0.62 21.79
C ASN A 138 23.68 0.36 20.97
N MET A 139 24.82 0.84 21.49
CA MET A 139 26.11 0.70 20.83
C MET A 139 26.63 -0.73 20.92
N ALA A 140 27.22 -1.21 19.82
CA ALA A 140 27.97 -2.45 19.85
C ALA A 140 29.20 -2.38 18.94
N TYR A 141 30.14 -3.25 19.27
CA TYR A 141 31.30 -3.50 18.44
C TYR A 141 30.89 -4.37 17.25
N GLN A 142 31.01 -3.85 16.03
CA GLN A 142 30.71 -4.55 14.79
C GLN A 142 32.01 -4.98 14.10
N LYS A 143 32.09 -6.24 13.68
CA LYS A 143 33.24 -6.74 12.92
C LYS A 143 33.28 -6.12 11.53
N LYS A 144 34.42 -5.53 11.17
CA LYS A 144 34.70 -5.02 9.83
C LYS A 144 35.18 -6.16 8.92
N PRO A 145 34.57 -6.36 7.73
CA PRO A 145 35.15 -7.25 6.73
C PRO A 145 36.48 -6.69 6.23
N GLU A 146 37.45 -7.56 5.93
CA GLU A 146 38.81 -7.17 5.53
C GLU A 146 38.86 -6.22 4.32
N LEU A 147 37.86 -6.30 3.43
CA LEU A 147 37.74 -5.41 2.27
C LEU A 147 37.62 -3.93 2.70
N PHE A 148 36.90 -3.64 3.78
CA PHE A 148 36.65 -2.28 4.25
C PHE A 148 37.84 -1.72 5.05
N SER A 149 38.55 -2.55 5.81
CA SER A 149 39.73 -2.12 6.56
C SER A 149 40.84 -1.54 5.67
N LYS A 150 40.92 -1.97 4.40
CA LYS A 150 41.92 -1.45 3.44
C LYS A 150 41.59 -0.08 2.87
N LEU A 151 40.31 0.32 2.86
CA LEU A 151 39.87 1.62 2.33
C LEU A 151 40.08 2.73 3.35
N ASP A 152 39.71 2.49 4.60
CA ASP A 152 39.67 3.54 5.64
C ASP A 152 41.07 3.84 6.22
N GLY A 153 42.08 3.02 5.92
CA GLY A 153 43.43 3.13 6.50
C GLY A 153 43.49 2.79 7.99
N ASP A 154 42.37 2.39 8.59
CA ASP A 154 42.23 2.03 9.99
C ASP A 154 42.49 0.52 10.17
N SER A 155 43.47 0.18 11.00
CA SER A 155 43.85 -1.22 11.27
C SER A 155 42.87 -1.94 12.20
N SER A 156 41.87 -1.24 12.75
CA SER A 156 40.86 -1.86 13.61
C SER A 156 39.99 -2.87 12.84
N ARG A 157 39.89 -4.09 13.37
CA ARG A 157 38.99 -5.15 12.84
C ARG A 157 37.56 -5.02 13.37
N ILE A 158 37.34 -4.12 14.33
CA ILE A 158 36.06 -3.85 14.97
C ILE A 158 35.83 -2.34 14.96
N THR A 159 34.58 -1.92 14.80
CA THR A 159 34.13 -0.54 15.07
C THR A 159 32.93 -0.49 15.97
N ALA A 160 32.90 0.48 16.89
CA ALA A 160 31.71 0.78 17.66
C ALA A 160 30.69 1.49 16.76
N THR A 161 29.51 0.89 16.60
CA THR A 161 28.41 1.46 15.80
C THR A 161 27.10 1.37 16.57
N GLU A 162 26.19 2.31 16.29
CA GLU A 162 24.85 2.31 16.88
C GLU A 162 24.01 1.23 16.20
N ILE A 163 23.46 0.30 16.98
CA ILE A 163 22.59 -0.76 16.45
C ILE A 163 21.16 -0.23 16.31
N ALA A 164 20.58 -0.46 15.14
CA ALA A 164 19.18 -0.18 14.85
C ALA A 164 18.22 -0.86 15.86
N VAL A 165 17.36 -0.08 16.49
CA VAL A 165 16.32 -0.54 17.41
C VAL A 165 14.98 -0.61 16.68
N LYS A 166 14.11 -1.56 17.04
CA LYS A 166 12.78 -1.65 16.45
C LYS A 166 11.90 -0.47 16.87
N TYR A 167 11.05 -0.01 15.97
CA TYR A 167 10.06 1.04 16.27
C TYR A 167 9.20 0.74 17.51
N GLU A 168 8.79 -0.52 17.69
CA GLU A 168 7.94 -0.94 18.83
C GLU A 168 8.64 -0.87 20.19
N ASP A 169 9.98 -0.92 20.22
CA ASP A 169 10.78 -0.96 21.46
C ASP A 169 11.18 0.46 21.92
N VAL A 170 10.59 1.49 21.31
CA VAL A 170 10.93 2.90 21.54
C VAL A 170 9.66 3.70 21.78
N ARG A 171 9.74 4.71 22.66
CA ARG A 171 8.64 5.65 22.92
C ARG A 171 9.12 7.08 22.89
N LEU A 172 8.25 7.97 22.44
CA LEU A 172 8.55 9.40 22.39
C LEU A 172 8.58 9.97 23.80
N VAL A 173 9.54 10.85 24.07
CA VAL A 173 9.59 11.65 25.31
C VAL A 173 9.19 13.07 24.96
N HIS A 174 8.13 13.56 25.60
CA HIS A 174 7.61 14.90 25.36
C HIS A 174 7.48 15.68 26.67
N THR A 175 7.83 16.98 26.64
CA THR A 175 7.72 17.86 27.79
C THR A 175 6.27 18.33 27.97
N MET A 176 5.58 17.86 29.01
CA MET A 176 4.22 18.28 29.33
C MET A 176 4.15 19.12 30.60
N ARG A 177 3.20 20.05 30.65
CA ARG A 177 2.91 20.82 31.87
C ARG A 177 1.93 20.04 32.73
N ASP A 178 2.32 19.76 33.97
CA ASP A 178 1.42 19.14 34.94
C ASP A 178 0.29 20.12 35.30
N GLN A 179 -0.96 19.67 35.21
CA GLN A 179 -2.14 20.50 35.44
C GLN A 179 -2.25 20.98 36.89
N LYS A 180 -1.76 20.19 37.85
CA LYS A 180 -1.87 20.51 39.29
C LYS A 180 -0.75 21.43 39.76
N THR A 181 0.48 21.13 39.35
CA THR A 181 1.68 21.86 39.83
C THR A 181 2.13 22.96 38.88
N GLY A 182 1.69 22.94 37.61
CA GLY A 182 2.07 23.90 36.59
C GLY A 182 3.53 23.78 36.11
N VAL A 183 4.29 22.80 36.60
CA VAL A 183 5.70 22.56 36.24
C VAL A 183 5.78 21.71 34.98
N LYS A 184 6.72 22.03 34.08
CA LYS A 184 7.03 21.20 32.90
C LYS A 184 7.84 19.97 33.33
N ARG A 185 7.40 18.79 32.94
CA ARG A 185 8.08 17.52 33.21
C ARG A 185 8.17 16.72 31.92
N ASP A 186 9.23 15.93 31.79
CA ASP A 186 9.36 14.96 30.72
C ASP A 186 8.41 13.79 30.99
N VAL A 187 7.59 13.47 29.99
CA VAL A 187 6.63 12.38 30.04
C VAL A 187 6.92 11.44 28.89
N ILE A 188 6.87 10.14 29.17
CA ILE A 188 6.96 9.09 28.16
C ILE A 188 5.56 8.93 27.56
N VAL A 189 5.46 9.16 26.26
CA VAL A 189 4.21 9.03 25.51
C VAL A 189 4.05 7.58 25.08
N GLU A 190 3.03 6.89 25.61
CA GLU A 190 2.78 5.47 25.33
C GLU A 190 2.29 5.23 23.90
N GLU A 191 1.36 6.06 23.43
CA GLU A 191 0.76 6.01 22.10
C GLU A 191 0.61 7.44 21.54
N ILE A 192 0.55 7.57 20.21
CA ILE A 192 0.43 8.87 19.53
C ILE A 192 -0.79 8.83 18.60
N ASP A 193 -1.74 9.73 18.83
CA ASP A 193 -2.91 9.93 17.97
C ASP A 193 -2.56 10.83 16.78
N MET A 194 -2.96 10.41 15.58
CA MET A 194 -2.89 11.25 14.38
C MET A 194 -4.19 12.03 14.23
N ARG A 195 -4.12 13.37 14.28
CA ARG A 195 -5.27 14.26 14.06
C ARG A 195 -4.98 15.28 12.97
N LYS A 196 -6.04 15.97 12.51
CA LYS A 196 -5.95 17.04 11.49
C LYS A 196 -5.22 16.59 10.20
N ILE A 197 -5.51 15.37 9.74
CA ILE A 197 -4.89 14.82 8.54
C ILE A 197 -5.32 15.65 7.32
N LYS A 198 -4.36 16.23 6.61
CA LYS A 198 -4.55 16.97 5.36
C LYS A 198 -3.74 16.30 4.27
N THR A 199 -4.32 16.19 3.09
CA THR A 199 -3.62 15.70 1.90
C THR A 199 -3.61 16.81 0.87
N ASP A 200 -2.42 17.26 0.50
CA ASP A 200 -2.27 18.21 -0.60
C ASP A 200 -2.56 17.50 -1.93
N LYS A 201 -3.49 18.05 -2.72
CA LYS A 201 -3.91 17.47 -4.00
C LYS A 201 -2.84 17.61 -5.08
N HIS A 202 -2.00 18.64 -5.01
CA HIS A 202 -1.00 18.90 -6.04
C HIS A 202 0.25 18.06 -5.82
N THR A 203 0.81 18.08 -4.60
CA THR A 203 2.01 17.30 -4.27
C THR A 203 1.71 15.86 -3.84
N GLY A 204 0.46 15.55 -3.47
CA GLY A 204 0.09 14.26 -2.88
C GLY A 204 0.62 14.04 -1.45
N LYS A 205 1.33 15.03 -0.87
CA LYS A 205 1.90 14.94 0.47
C LYS A 205 0.79 14.95 1.52
N LYS A 206 0.88 14.01 2.45
CA LYS A 206 -0.02 13.88 3.59
C LYS A 206 0.67 14.50 4.82
N THR A 207 0.03 15.46 5.46
CA THR A 207 0.48 16.10 6.70
C THR A 207 -0.52 15.84 7.81
N TRP A 208 -0.04 15.64 9.02
CA TRP A 208 -0.87 15.44 10.21
C TRP A 208 -0.19 16.00 11.45
N ALA A 209 -1.00 16.27 12.47
CA ALA A 209 -0.53 16.66 13.79
C ALA A 209 -0.56 15.46 14.73
N ARG A 210 0.46 15.37 15.59
CA ARG A 210 0.62 14.31 16.60
C ARG A 210 0.00 14.77 17.91
N TYR A 211 -0.79 13.93 18.56
CA TYR A 211 -1.39 14.22 19.86
C TYR A 211 -1.13 13.10 20.87
N VAL A 212 -1.02 13.46 22.14
CA VAL A 212 -1.01 12.48 23.23
C VAL A 212 -2.47 12.04 23.49
N PRO A 213 -2.81 10.76 23.34
CA PRO A 213 -4.19 10.27 23.46
C PRO A 213 -4.75 10.56 24.86
N GLY A 214 -6.06 10.83 24.90
CA GLY A 214 -6.75 11.26 26.13
C GLY A 214 -6.44 12.69 26.57
N THR A 215 -5.48 13.37 25.94
CA THR A 215 -5.22 14.80 26.13
C THR A 215 -5.35 15.56 24.81
N ASP A 216 -5.53 16.87 24.88
CA ASP A 216 -5.45 17.76 23.70
C ASP A 216 -4.05 18.41 23.58
N SER A 217 -3.01 17.73 24.07
CA SER A 217 -1.63 18.19 23.96
C SER A 217 -1.06 17.79 22.60
N GLU A 218 -0.76 18.78 21.77
CA GLU A 218 -0.11 18.62 20.47
C GLU A 218 1.40 18.44 20.65
N ILE A 219 1.95 17.41 19.99
CA ILE A 219 3.38 17.15 19.93
C ILE A 219 3.87 17.77 18.63
N GLU A 220 4.65 18.85 18.76
CA GLU A 220 5.30 19.51 17.64
C GLU A 220 6.27 18.55 16.95
N TRP A 221 6.35 18.62 15.62
CA TRP A 221 7.40 17.93 14.87
C TRP A 221 8.76 18.56 15.19
N PRO A 222 9.85 17.77 15.22
CA PRO A 222 11.18 18.35 15.32
C PRO A 222 11.43 19.25 14.10
N TYR A 223 12.29 20.24 14.27
CA TYR A 223 12.69 21.09 13.15
C TYR A 223 13.53 20.25 12.19
N ASP A 224 12.97 19.95 11.02
CA ASP A 224 13.71 19.36 9.92
C ASP A 224 14.43 20.49 9.18
N ASP A 225 15.76 20.42 9.08
CA ASP A 225 16.49 21.27 8.15
C ASP A 225 15.99 20.91 6.73
N GLU A 226 15.39 21.89 6.04
CA GLU A 226 14.99 21.67 4.66
C GLU A 226 16.24 21.29 3.85
N PRO A 227 16.20 20.19 3.07
CA PRO A 227 17.35 19.80 2.28
C PRO A 227 17.73 20.94 1.34
N GLU A 228 18.97 21.38 1.42
CA GLU A 228 19.50 22.38 0.50
C GLU A 228 19.59 21.75 -0.90
N TYR A 229 18.77 22.26 -1.81
CA TYR A 229 18.83 21.90 -3.21
C TYR A 229 19.74 22.90 -3.92
N GLU A 230 20.91 22.43 -4.35
CA GLU A 230 21.84 23.21 -5.16
C GLU A 230 21.46 23.10 -6.64
N ASP A 231 21.36 24.25 -7.31
CA ASP A 231 21.20 24.31 -8.77
C ASP A 231 22.48 23.82 -9.45
N ARG A 232 22.35 22.78 -10.28
CA ARG A 232 23.47 22.23 -11.04
C ARG A 232 23.60 22.93 -12.39
N PRO A 233 24.79 22.95 -13.00
CA PRO A 233 24.98 23.55 -14.33
C PRO A 233 24.17 22.85 -15.44
N ASP A 234 23.74 21.60 -15.21
CA ASP A 234 22.90 20.83 -16.13
C ASP A 234 21.40 21.14 -15.97
N ASP A 235 21.02 21.90 -14.95
CA ASP A 235 19.63 22.26 -14.69
C ASP A 235 19.20 23.44 -15.57
N THR A 236 17.92 23.43 -15.96
CA THR A 236 17.34 24.54 -16.70
C THR A 236 17.14 25.75 -15.80
N LEU A 237 17.53 26.94 -16.28
CA LEU A 237 17.28 28.19 -15.56
C LEU A 237 15.78 28.39 -15.33
N ARG A 238 15.43 28.89 -14.13
CA ARG A 238 14.05 29.19 -13.75
C ARG A 238 13.31 30.05 -14.78
N LEU A 239 13.99 31.04 -15.36
CA LEU A 239 13.43 31.91 -16.39
C LEU A 239 12.94 31.12 -17.62
N THR A 240 13.70 30.11 -18.05
CA THR A 240 13.36 29.27 -19.20
C THR A 240 12.24 28.28 -18.86
N VAL A 241 12.20 27.79 -17.63
CA VAL A 241 11.14 26.87 -17.16
C VAL A 241 9.79 27.57 -17.05
N ASP A 242 9.77 28.78 -16.50
CA ASP A 242 8.55 29.57 -16.28
C ASP A 242 8.03 30.24 -17.57
N GLU A 243 8.77 30.16 -18.68
CA GLU A 243 8.39 30.76 -19.96
C GLU A 243 7.18 30.06 -20.61
N GLN A 244 6.03 30.73 -20.63
CA GLN A 244 4.80 30.20 -21.21
C GLN A 244 4.78 30.37 -22.75
N THR A 245 5.29 29.37 -23.47
CA THR A 245 5.37 29.37 -24.94
C THR A 245 4.18 28.72 -25.64
N PHE A 246 3.39 27.89 -24.95
CA PHE A 246 2.28 27.15 -25.56
C PHE A 246 1.08 28.06 -25.86
N VAL A 247 0.76 28.23 -27.14
CA VAL A 247 -0.43 28.93 -27.62
C VAL A 247 -1.40 27.91 -28.22
N PRO A 248 -2.60 27.72 -27.62
CA PRO A 248 -3.57 26.76 -28.14
C PRO A 248 -4.16 27.23 -29.47
N THR A 249 -4.12 26.37 -30.48
CA THR A 249 -4.72 26.60 -31.80
C THR A 249 -5.89 25.66 -32.05
N LEU A 250 -6.97 26.16 -32.66
CA LEU A 250 -8.17 25.35 -32.97
C LEU A 250 -8.10 24.70 -34.36
N LEU A 251 -7.65 25.46 -35.38
CA LEU A 251 -7.63 25.01 -36.78
C LEU A 251 -6.45 24.09 -37.10
N THR A 252 -5.33 24.33 -36.42
CA THR A 252 -4.10 23.54 -36.58
C THR A 252 -3.88 22.69 -35.34
N PRO A 253 -3.53 21.41 -35.48
CA PRO A 253 -3.12 20.61 -34.32
C PRO A 253 -1.83 21.19 -33.72
N PRO A 254 -1.62 21.03 -32.41
CA PRO A 254 -0.43 21.57 -31.71
C PRO A 254 0.88 20.90 -32.15
N MET A 255 0.80 19.78 -32.86
CA MET A 255 1.92 19.02 -33.38
C MET A 255 1.56 18.37 -34.72
N PRO A 256 2.54 18.01 -35.56
CA PRO A 256 2.28 17.31 -36.80
C PRO A 256 1.53 15.99 -36.57
N PRO A 257 0.58 15.61 -37.45
CA PRO A 257 -0.26 14.44 -37.27
C PRO A 257 0.53 13.11 -37.25
N SER A 258 1.72 13.07 -37.85
CA SER A 258 2.62 11.91 -37.82
C SER A 258 3.04 11.52 -36.40
N VAL A 259 3.23 12.50 -35.51
CA VAL A 259 3.72 12.26 -34.15
C VAL A 259 2.65 11.57 -33.29
N ILE A 260 1.36 11.65 -33.66
CA ILE A 260 0.28 10.92 -32.97
C ILE A 260 0.49 9.41 -33.05
N ASP A 261 1.05 8.89 -34.14
CA ASP A 261 1.31 7.47 -34.33
C ASP A 261 2.55 6.99 -33.52
N GLU A 262 3.42 7.91 -33.09
CA GLU A 262 4.55 7.64 -32.19
C GLU A 262 4.12 7.65 -30.72
N LEU A 263 3.28 8.62 -30.32
CA LEU A 263 2.75 8.72 -28.95
C LEU A 263 1.84 7.55 -28.57
N ARG A 264 1.17 6.94 -29.55
CA ARG A 264 0.28 5.79 -29.33
C ARG A 264 0.32 4.80 -30.49
N GLY A 265 0.23 3.52 -30.15
CA GLY A 265 0.04 2.48 -31.18
C GLY A 265 -1.29 2.66 -31.91
N LYS A 266 -1.26 3.07 -33.18
CA LYS A 266 -2.43 3.26 -34.07
C LYS A 266 -3.37 2.04 -34.11
N TYR A 267 -2.79 0.85 -34.11
CA TYR A 267 -3.49 -0.44 -34.16
C TYR A 267 -3.56 -1.12 -32.78
N SER A 268 -3.35 -0.39 -31.70
CA SER A 268 -3.45 -0.92 -30.35
C SER A 268 -4.85 -1.43 -30.06
N LYS A 269 -4.93 -2.62 -29.47
CA LYS A 269 -6.17 -3.21 -28.96
C LYS A 269 -6.80 -2.41 -27.80
N TYR A 270 -6.06 -1.48 -27.19
CA TYR A 270 -6.51 -0.56 -26.15
C TYR A 270 -7.00 0.78 -26.67
N ARG A 271 -7.01 0.98 -28.00
CA ARG A 271 -7.51 2.22 -28.60
C ARG A 271 -8.98 2.40 -28.22
N THR A 272 -9.31 3.57 -27.67
CA THR A 272 -10.68 3.98 -27.31
C THR A 272 -11.21 5.10 -28.18
N ARG A 273 -10.32 5.99 -28.68
CA ARG A 273 -10.64 7.10 -29.58
C ARG A 273 -10.46 6.66 -31.04
N HIS A 274 -11.58 6.43 -31.74
CA HIS A 274 -11.64 5.98 -33.13
C HIS A 274 -12.19 7.06 -34.06
N ASP A 275 -11.81 6.98 -35.32
CA ASP A 275 -12.29 7.86 -36.38
C ASP A 275 -13.72 7.45 -36.79
N GLU A 276 -14.52 8.40 -37.26
CA GLU A 276 -15.93 8.18 -37.60
C GLU A 276 -16.09 7.12 -38.70
N ASP A 277 -15.26 7.18 -39.75
CA ASP A 277 -15.22 6.19 -40.83
C ASP A 277 -15.00 4.75 -40.33
N TYR A 278 -14.15 4.59 -39.31
CA TYR A 278 -13.89 3.29 -38.71
C TYR A 278 -15.09 2.77 -37.93
N ILE A 279 -15.77 3.67 -37.22
CA ILE A 279 -16.99 3.34 -36.47
C ILE A 279 -18.10 2.95 -37.45
N ALA A 280 -18.28 3.69 -38.53
CA ALA A 280 -19.26 3.39 -39.58
C ALA A 280 -19.03 2.00 -40.19
N LYS A 281 -17.79 1.71 -40.64
CA LYS A 281 -17.41 0.37 -41.16
C LYS A 281 -17.70 -0.75 -40.17
N LEU A 282 -17.52 -0.50 -38.87
CA LEU A 282 -17.77 -1.49 -37.83
C LEU A 282 -19.27 -1.71 -37.58
N VAL A 283 -20.07 -0.65 -37.64
CA VAL A 283 -21.54 -0.71 -37.54
C VAL A 283 -22.11 -1.45 -38.74
N GLU A 284 -21.70 -1.09 -39.96
CA GLU A 284 -22.09 -1.80 -41.19
C GLU A 284 -21.77 -3.30 -41.10
N LYS A 285 -20.60 -3.65 -40.57
CA LYS A 285 -20.22 -5.05 -40.37
C LYS A 285 -21.12 -5.75 -39.35
N GLU A 286 -21.53 -5.07 -38.27
CA GLU A 286 -22.48 -5.62 -37.30
C GLU A 286 -23.87 -5.81 -37.90
N GLU A 287 -24.33 -4.87 -38.71
CA GLU A 287 -25.61 -4.97 -39.44
C GLU A 287 -25.60 -6.10 -40.46
N GLN A 288 -24.51 -6.28 -41.22
CA GLN A 288 -24.36 -7.40 -42.14
C GLN A 288 -24.37 -8.74 -41.40
N GLU A 289 -23.69 -8.85 -40.26
CA GLU A 289 -23.71 -10.07 -39.44
C GLU A 289 -25.09 -10.32 -38.83
N ASN A 290 -25.82 -9.29 -38.43
CA ASN A 290 -27.21 -9.41 -37.97
C ASN A 290 -28.15 -9.81 -39.10
N ALA A 291 -27.99 -9.23 -40.30
CA ALA A 291 -28.76 -9.59 -41.49
C ALA A 291 -28.48 -11.03 -41.92
N LYS A 292 -27.21 -11.47 -41.85
CA LYS A 292 -26.85 -12.88 -41.97
C LYS A 292 -27.54 -13.68 -40.89
N ASN A 293 -27.39 -13.42 -39.59
CA ASN A 293 -28.06 -14.22 -38.56
C ASN A 293 -29.60 -14.27 -38.73
N ASN A 294 -30.19 -13.20 -39.24
CA ASN A 294 -31.61 -13.11 -39.56
C ASN A 294 -31.98 -13.69 -40.93
N TRP A 295 -31.05 -14.28 -41.71
CA TRP A 295 -31.32 -14.87 -43.02
C TRP A 295 -32.44 -15.93 -42.94
N ALA A 296 -32.49 -16.66 -41.83
CA ALA A 296 -33.50 -17.68 -41.57
C ALA A 296 -34.93 -17.10 -41.48
N SER A 297 -35.07 -15.80 -41.18
CA SER A 297 -36.38 -15.12 -41.19
C SER A 297 -36.98 -15.02 -42.59
N THR A 298 -36.14 -14.99 -43.63
CA THR A 298 -36.58 -14.98 -45.04
C THR A 298 -37.17 -16.33 -45.48
N MET A 299 -36.82 -17.42 -44.80
CA MET A 299 -37.32 -18.78 -45.09
C MET A 299 -38.39 -19.24 -44.09
N ARG A 300 -39.22 -18.31 -43.60
CA ARG A 300 -40.34 -18.66 -42.70
C ARG A 300 -41.47 -19.35 -43.45
N MET A 301 -42.03 -20.39 -42.83
CA MET A 301 -43.22 -21.07 -43.34
C MET A 301 -44.46 -20.19 -43.16
N PRO A 302 -45.50 -20.32 -44.02
CA PRO A 302 -46.73 -19.51 -43.92
C PRO A 302 -47.40 -19.53 -42.53
N ILE A 303 -47.40 -20.68 -41.85
CA ILE A 303 -47.90 -20.84 -40.47
C ILE A 303 -47.11 -19.98 -39.47
N GLN A 304 -45.78 -19.86 -39.65
CA GLN A 304 -44.92 -19.11 -38.74
C GLN A 304 -45.17 -17.60 -38.87
N LEU A 305 -45.42 -17.12 -40.10
CA LEU A 305 -45.81 -15.74 -40.37
C LEU A 305 -47.15 -15.39 -39.71
N LEU A 306 -48.14 -16.30 -39.80
CA LEU A 306 -49.43 -16.15 -39.10
C LEU A 306 -49.25 -16.06 -37.58
N HIS A 307 -48.41 -16.93 -36.99
CA HIS A 307 -48.13 -16.89 -35.56
C HIS A 307 -47.39 -15.61 -35.12
N GLU A 308 -46.55 -15.03 -35.97
CA GLU A 308 -45.92 -13.73 -35.70
C GLU A 308 -46.91 -12.58 -35.76
N GLN A 309 -47.80 -12.57 -36.75
CA GLN A 309 -48.88 -11.59 -36.85
C GLN A 309 -49.79 -11.65 -35.62
N GLN A 310 -50.22 -12.85 -35.22
CA GLN A 310 -51.03 -13.01 -34.01
C GLN A 310 -50.30 -12.58 -32.73
N ARG A 311 -48.98 -12.82 -32.64
CA ARG A 311 -48.17 -12.33 -31.51
C ARG A 311 -48.04 -10.81 -31.52
N ALA A 312 -47.85 -10.20 -32.69
CA ALA A 312 -47.79 -8.75 -32.83
C ALA A 312 -49.15 -8.10 -32.50
N GLU A 313 -50.27 -8.68 -32.95
CA GLU A 313 -51.61 -8.24 -32.60
C GLU A 313 -51.90 -8.38 -31.11
N LYS A 314 -51.51 -9.50 -30.49
CA LYS A 314 -51.63 -9.70 -29.04
C LYS A 314 -50.78 -8.71 -28.25
N ALA A 315 -49.55 -8.45 -28.69
CA ALA A 315 -48.68 -7.45 -28.07
C ALA A 315 -49.23 -6.02 -28.22
N ALA A 316 -49.80 -5.69 -29.38
CA ALA A 316 -50.41 -4.39 -29.65
C ALA A 316 -51.71 -4.16 -28.86
N ARG A 317 -52.49 -5.21 -28.59
CA ARG A 317 -53.67 -5.13 -27.70
C ARG A 317 -53.30 -4.83 -26.25
N GLY A 318 -52.05 -5.05 -25.84
CA GLY A 318 -51.61 -4.88 -24.47
C GLY A 318 -52.29 -5.84 -23.49
N GLU A 319 -52.04 -5.64 -22.20
CA GLU A 319 -52.75 -6.39 -21.17
C GLU A 319 -54.15 -5.79 -20.94
N PRO A 320 -55.23 -6.60 -20.90
CA PRO A 320 -56.56 -6.09 -20.67
C PRO A 320 -56.66 -5.50 -19.25
N GLN A 321 -57.04 -4.24 -19.16
CA GLN A 321 -57.29 -3.58 -17.88
C GLN A 321 -58.67 -3.99 -17.36
N LEU A 322 -58.74 -4.40 -16.09
CA LEU A 322 -60.00 -4.69 -15.41
C LEU A 322 -60.79 -3.39 -15.22
N THR A 323 -62.04 -3.38 -15.67
CA THR A 323 -62.96 -2.25 -15.44
C THR A 323 -63.35 -2.17 -13.97
N GLU A 324 -63.71 -0.97 -13.53
CA GLU A 324 -64.05 -0.67 -12.13
C GLU A 324 -65.23 -1.52 -11.62
N ASP A 325 -66.23 -1.79 -12.46
CA ASP A 325 -67.33 -2.71 -12.15
C ASP A 325 -66.87 -4.16 -11.95
N MET A 326 -65.89 -4.63 -12.73
CA MET A 326 -65.33 -5.97 -12.55
C MET A 326 -64.53 -6.04 -11.25
N LEU A 327 -63.81 -4.98 -10.90
CA LEU A 327 -63.11 -4.87 -9.62
C LEU A 327 -64.09 -4.84 -8.44
N ALA A 328 -65.22 -4.12 -8.57
CA ALA A 328 -66.27 -4.09 -7.55
C ALA A 328 -66.89 -5.47 -7.33
N ARG A 329 -67.21 -6.20 -8.40
CA ARG A 329 -67.72 -7.60 -8.31
C ARG A 329 -66.69 -8.55 -7.71
N ILE A 330 -65.41 -8.40 -8.05
CA ILE A 330 -64.33 -9.17 -7.41
C ILE A 330 -64.30 -8.84 -5.91
N GLY A 331 -64.44 -7.57 -5.53
CA GLY A 331 -64.53 -7.12 -4.14
C GLY A 331 -65.71 -7.72 -3.37
N GLU A 332 -66.90 -7.78 -3.98
CA GLU A 332 -68.10 -8.40 -3.38
C GLU A 332 -67.90 -9.90 -3.11
N VAL A 333 -67.34 -10.63 -4.07
CA VAL A 333 -67.05 -12.06 -3.92
C VAL A 333 -65.97 -12.28 -2.84
N MET A 334 -64.96 -11.43 -2.78
CA MET A 334 -63.95 -11.47 -1.72
C MET A 334 -64.55 -11.21 -0.33
N ALA A 335 -65.44 -10.21 -0.21
CA ALA A 335 -66.13 -9.90 1.04
C ALA A 335 -67.08 -11.02 1.47
N ALA A 336 -67.84 -11.60 0.54
CA ALA A 336 -68.73 -12.74 0.80
C ALA A 336 -67.96 -13.98 1.26
N ASN A 337 -66.82 -14.28 0.63
CA ASN A 337 -65.96 -15.40 1.02
C ASN A 337 -65.28 -15.15 2.38
N GLN A 338 -64.83 -13.93 2.67
CA GLN A 338 -64.32 -13.58 4.00
C GLN A 338 -65.42 -13.67 5.07
N ALA A 339 -66.64 -13.22 4.77
CA ALA A 339 -67.78 -13.34 5.67
C ALA A 339 -68.16 -14.81 5.91
N ALA A 340 -68.16 -15.65 4.87
CA ALA A 340 -68.38 -17.09 4.98
C ALA A 340 -67.26 -17.80 5.77
N GLN A 341 -66.00 -17.39 5.61
CA GLN A 341 -64.89 -17.87 6.44
C GLN A 341 -65.02 -17.42 7.89
N LYS A 342 -65.41 -16.16 8.14
CA LYS A 342 -65.69 -15.64 9.48
C LYS A 342 -66.87 -16.36 10.15
N ALA A 343 -67.92 -16.68 9.40
CA ALA A 343 -69.05 -17.46 9.88
C ALA A 343 -68.66 -18.92 10.18
N LYS A 344 -67.85 -19.56 9.32
CA LYS A 344 -67.29 -20.90 9.59
C LYS A 344 -66.37 -20.93 10.81
N THR A 345 -65.56 -19.89 11.01
CA THR A 345 -64.69 -19.77 12.20
C THR A 345 -65.49 -19.44 13.46
N ALA A 346 -66.56 -18.67 13.37
CA ALA A 346 -67.49 -18.42 14.48
C ALA A 346 -68.39 -19.63 14.84
N GLN A 347 -68.57 -20.59 13.93
CA GLN A 347 -69.26 -21.87 14.22
C GLN A 347 -68.31 -22.96 14.77
N THR A 348 -67.00 -22.74 14.68
CA THR A 348 -65.96 -23.66 15.19
C THR A 348 -65.25 -23.11 16.43
N SER A 349 -65.70 -21.97 16.96
CA SER A 349 -65.46 -21.47 18.32
C SER A 349 -66.75 -21.57 19.11
#